data_AF-A0A5C7JE96-F1
#
_entry.id   AF-A0A5C7JE96-F1
#
_cell.length_a   1.000
_cell.length_b   1.000
_cell.length_c   1.000
_cell.angle_alpha   90.00
_cell.angle_beta   90.00
_cell.angle_gamma   90.00
#
_symmetry.space_group_name_H-M   'P 1'
#
loop_
_entity.id
_entity.type
_entity.pdbx_description
1 polymer ?
#
loop_
_entity_poly.entity_id
_entity_poly.type
_entity_poly.pdbx_seq_one_letter_code
_entity_poly.pdbx_strand_id
1 'polypeptide(L)'
;MANQGINYTARNFADIRAELINMVRQYYPDIFNDFNDASVGMMLLELNAAVGDMLSVNTDRMFQETQIDYAQERKSVLSMARTFGLKIPGKKPSVTIVDFTVTLPVLGDTFDISYAPVIKGGSQVSGGGKIFETTEDIDFSNPFTIGGVPN
;
A
#
# COMPACT_ATOMS: atom_id res chain seq x y z
N MET A 1 -39.13 -9.37 33.22
CA MET A 1 -38.60 -9.48 31.84
C MET A 1 -37.09 -9.38 31.96
N ALA A 2 -36.39 -10.51 31.97
CA ALA A 2 -34.94 -10.55 32.16
C ALA A 2 -34.27 -10.02 30.90
N ASN A 3 -33.32 -9.09 31.05
CA ASN A 3 -32.52 -8.55 29.97
C ASN A 3 -31.68 -9.67 29.34
N GLN A 4 -32.21 -10.33 28.31
CA GLN A 4 -31.58 -11.39 27.54
C GLN A 4 -30.61 -10.81 26.49
N GLY A 5 -29.67 -9.98 26.92
CA GLY A 5 -28.69 -9.38 26.04
C GLY A 5 -27.31 -9.74 26.52
N ILE A 6 -26.60 -10.60 25.79
CA ILE A 6 -25.14 -10.67 25.87
C ILE A 6 -24.63 -9.23 25.78
N ASN A 7 -23.81 -8.81 26.73
CA ASN A 7 -23.30 -7.46 26.70
C ASN A 7 -22.25 -7.31 25.57
N TYR A 8 -22.68 -6.86 24.39
CA TYR A 8 -21.81 -6.60 23.23
C TYR A 8 -20.78 -5.47 23.45
N THR A 9 -20.80 -4.82 24.61
CA THR A 9 -19.77 -3.85 25.00
C THR A 9 -18.59 -4.47 25.75
N ALA A 10 -18.66 -5.75 26.11
CA ALA A 10 -17.53 -6.48 26.68
C ALA A 10 -16.44 -6.67 25.63
N ARG A 11 -15.33 -5.95 25.78
CA ARG A 11 -14.20 -5.94 24.83
C ARG A 11 -12.88 -6.41 25.42
N ASN A 12 -12.82 -6.59 26.74
CA ASN A 12 -11.63 -7.07 27.43
C ASN A 12 -11.83 -8.53 27.87
N PHE A 13 -10.72 -9.24 28.09
CA PHE A 13 -10.73 -10.63 28.52
C PHE A 13 -11.59 -10.88 29.77
N ALA A 14 -11.50 -10.03 30.79
CA ALA A 14 -12.18 -10.24 32.07
C ALA A 14 -13.71 -10.16 31.94
N ASP A 15 -14.20 -9.19 31.17
CA ASP A 15 -15.62 -8.97 30.91
C ASP A 15 -16.16 -10.07 29.99
N ILE A 16 -15.41 -10.44 28.94
CA ILE A 16 -15.80 -11.55 28.05
C ILE A 16 -15.88 -12.86 28.83
N ARG A 17 -14.93 -13.12 29.74
CA ARG A 17 -14.95 -14.31 30.60
C ARG A 17 -16.17 -14.30 31.52
N ALA A 18 -16.47 -13.18 32.16
CA ALA A 18 -17.63 -13.04 33.04
C ALA A 18 -18.96 -13.25 32.29
N GLU A 19 -19.08 -12.68 31.10
CA GLU A 19 -20.24 -12.88 30.22
C GLU A 19 -20.37 -14.34 29.75
N LEU A 20 -19.27 -15.00 29.39
CA LEU A 20 -19.26 -16.42 29.01
C LEU A 20 -19.70 -17.32 30.19
N ILE A 21 -19.24 -17.04 31.40
CA ILE A 21 -19.69 -17.75 32.61
C ILE A 21 -21.19 -17.54 32.83
N ASN A 22 -21.68 -16.31 32.72
CA ASN A 22 -23.11 -15.99 32.86
C ASN A 22 -23.95 -16.71 31.79
N MET A 23 -23.46 -16.77 30.56
CA MET A 23 -24.10 -17.50 29.47
C MET A 23 -24.18 -19.00 29.77
N VAL A 24 -23.08 -19.63 30.21
CA VAL A 24 -23.08 -21.07 30.56
C VAL A 24 -24.02 -21.36 31.72
N ARG A 25 -24.05 -20.51 32.75
CA ARG A 25 -24.98 -20.65 33.88
C ARG A 25 -26.44 -20.56 33.47
N GLN A 26 -26.75 -19.74 32.46
CA GLN A 26 -28.12 -19.53 32.01
C GLN A 26 -28.60 -20.63 31.06
N TYR A 27 -27.74 -21.11 30.15
CA TYR A 27 -28.12 -22.04 29.09
C TYR A 27 -27.77 -23.51 29.35
N TYR A 28 -26.78 -23.78 30.21
CA TYR A 28 -26.32 -25.13 30.52
C TYR A 28 -26.18 -25.40 32.05
N PRO A 29 -27.18 -25.05 32.88
CA PRO A 29 -27.09 -25.23 34.32
C PRO A 29 -26.99 -26.70 34.76
N ASP A 30 -27.49 -27.64 33.96
CA ASP A 30 -27.52 -29.07 34.32
C ASP A 30 -26.24 -29.82 33.93
N ILE A 31 -25.47 -29.27 32.98
CA ILE A 31 -24.28 -29.93 32.39
C ILE A 31 -23.00 -29.40 33.04
N PHE A 32 -22.98 -28.12 33.43
CA PHE A 32 -21.76 -27.47 33.89
C PHE A 32 -22.02 -26.58 35.11
N ASN A 33 -21.65 -27.07 36.29
CA ASN A 33 -21.79 -26.36 37.57
C ASN A 33 -20.46 -26.03 38.26
N ASP A 34 -19.34 -26.55 37.76
CA ASP A 34 -18.02 -26.33 38.36
C ASP A 34 -17.25 -25.24 37.60
N PHE A 35 -17.32 -24.02 38.14
CA PHE A 35 -16.60 -22.83 37.67
C PHE A 35 -15.32 -22.56 38.46
N ASN A 36 -14.76 -23.57 39.13
CA ASN A 36 -13.47 -23.42 39.79
C ASN A 36 -12.34 -23.26 38.75
N ASP A 37 -11.34 -22.42 39.05
CA ASP A 37 -10.26 -22.06 38.13
C ASP A 37 -9.42 -23.27 37.66
N ALA A 38 -9.48 -24.40 38.36
CA ALA A 38 -8.80 -25.64 37.99
C ALA A 38 -9.60 -26.56 37.05
N SER A 39 -10.86 -26.23 36.74
CA SER A 39 -11.74 -27.07 35.94
C SER A 39 -11.40 -26.99 34.44
N VAL A 40 -11.46 -28.14 33.74
CA VAL A 40 -11.21 -28.22 32.29
C VAL A 40 -12.20 -27.35 31.50
N GLY A 41 -13.44 -27.22 31.96
CA GLY A 41 -14.39 -26.33 31.26
C GLY A 41 -14.16 -24.85 31.55
N MET A 42 -13.56 -24.48 32.69
CA MET A 42 -13.07 -23.11 32.88
C MET A 42 -11.91 -22.80 31.92
N MET A 43 -10.97 -23.72 31.73
CA MET A 43 -9.90 -23.57 30.73
C MET A 43 -10.47 -23.38 29.31
N LEU A 44 -11.51 -24.11 28.93
CA LEU A 44 -12.15 -23.94 27.62
C LEU A 44 -12.85 -22.57 27.49
N LEU A 45 -13.51 -22.09 28.54
CA LEU A 45 -14.12 -20.75 28.55
C LEU A 45 -13.06 -19.65 28.48
N GLU A 46 -11.94 -19.81 29.18
CA GLU A 46 -10.82 -18.88 29.13
C GLU A 46 -10.14 -18.86 27.76
N LEU A 47 -9.96 -20.01 27.10
CA LEU A 47 -9.45 -20.05 25.72
C LEU A 47 -10.39 -19.31 24.76
N ASN A 48 -11.71 -19.51 24.89
CA ASN A 48 -12.68 -18.78 24.06
C ASN A 48 -12.68 -17.28 24.37
N ALA A 49 -12.54 -16.89 25.65
CA ALA A 49 -12.41 -15.49 26.04
C ALA A 49 -11.16 -14.84 25.45
N ALA A 50 -10.03 -15.55 25.43
CA ALA A 50 -8.78 -15.06 24.83
C ALA A 50 -8.91 -14.87 23.31
N VAL A 51 -9.56 -15.81 22.62
CA VAL A 51 -9.85 -15.65 21.17
C VAL A 51 -10.80 -14.48 20.93
N GLY A 52 -11.83 -14.31 21.77
CA GLY A 52 -12.76 -13.19 21.70
C GLY A 52 -12.08 -11.83 21.86
N ASP A 53 -11.17 -11.70 22.82
CA ASP A 53 -10.38 -10.48 23.07
C ASP A 53 -9.52 -10.11 21.84
N MET A 54 -8.78 -11.08 21.31
CA MET A 54 -7.96 -10.88 20.10
C MET A 54 -8.81 -10.46 18.88
N LEU A 55 -9.98 -11.09 18.70
CA LEU A 55 -10.89 -10.73 17.62
C LEU A 55 -11.45 -9.32 17.80
N SER A 56 -11.84 -8.92 19.01
CA SER A 56 -12.35 -7.56 19.29
C SER A 56 -11.33 -6.51 18.89
N VAL A 57 -10.05 -6.69 19.27
CA VAL A 57 -8.96 -5.77 18.91
C VAL A 57 -8.78 -5.68 17.40
N ASN A 58 -8.82 -6.81 16.69
CA ASN A 58 -8.67 -6.84 15.24
C ASN A 58 -9.87 -6.20 14.51
N THR A 59 -11.10 -6.44 14.98
CA THR A 59 -12.30 -5.82 14.42
C THR A 59 -12.29 -4.30 14.63
N ASP A 60 -11.91 -3.83 15.81
CA ASP A 60 -11.81 -2.39 16.09
C ASP A 60 -10.74 -1.73 15.21
N ARG A 61 -9.57 -2.36 15.05
CA ARG A 61 -8.53 -1.86 14.15
C ARG A 61 -9.02 -1.82 12.70
N MET A 62 -9.70 -2.87 12.25
CA MET A 62 -10.25 -2.91 10.89
C MET A 62 -11.26 -1.79 10.66
N PHE A 63 -12.17 -1.54 11.61
CA PHE A 63 -13.12 -0.44 11.51
C PHE A 63 -12.43 0.94 11.48
N GLN A 64 -11.47 1.17 12.39
CA GLN A 64 -10.70 2.43 12.41
C GLN A 64 -9.96 2.67 11.08
N GLU A 65 -9.38 1.61 10.50
CA GLU A 65 -8.68 1.70 9.21
C GLU A 65 -9.61 1.94 8.01
N THR A 66 -10.93 1.72 8.14
CA THR A 66 -11.90 2.05 7.09
C THR A 66 -12.36 3.51 7.12
N GLN A 67 -12.15 4.22 8.22
CA GLN A 67 -12.50 5.63 8.35
C GLN A 67 -11.31 6.52 8.03
N ILE A 68 -11.49 7.47 7.10
CA ILE A 68 -10.39 8.32 6.61
C ILE A 68 -9.74 9.16 7.72
N ASP A 69 -10.50 9.58 8.72
CA ASP A 69 -10.01 10.41 9.83
C ASP A 69 -9.17 9.63 10.84
N TYR A 70 -9.38 8.30 10.91
CA TYR A 70 -8.77 7.45 11.95
C TYR A 70 -7.77 6.42 11.40
N ALA A 71 -7.67 6.26 10.08
CA ALA A 71 -6.74 5.34 9.46
C ALA A 71 -5.28 5.75 9.71
N GLN A 72 -4.49 4.83 10.26
CA GLN A 72 -3.07 5.08 10.58
C GLN A 72 -2.15 4.45 9.53
N GLU A 73 -2.58 3.35 8.90
CA GLU A 73 -1.75 2.71 7.90
C GLU A 73 -1.73 3.48 6.59
N ARG A 74 -0.53 3.85 6.14
CA ARG A 74 -0.33 4.51 4.83
C ARG A 74 -0.96 3.71 3.69
N LYS A 75 -0.90 2.37 3.73
CA LYS A 75 -1.53 1.53 2.70
C LYS A 75 -3.05 1.70 2.68
N SER A 76 -3.70 1.78 3.85
CA SER A 76 -5.14 1.99 3.96
C SER A 76 -5.53 3.36 3.44
N VAL A 77 -4.85 4.42 3.90
CA VAL A 77 -5.07 5.81 3.43
C VAL A 77 -4.91 5.93 1.92
N LEU A 78 -3.85 5.33 1.35
CA LEU A 78 -3.65 5.33 -0.10
C LEU A 78 -4.70 4.50 -0.86
N SER A 79 -5.30 3.48 -0.23
CA SER A 79 -6.38 2.71 -0.82
C SER A 79 -7.68 3.51 -0.82
N MET A 80 -8.01 4.16 0.31
CA MET A 80 -9.17 5.04 0.42
C MET A 80 -9.08 6.21 -0.55
N ALA A 81 -7.94 6.88 -0.64
CA ALA A 81 -7.71 7.96 -1.59
C ALA A 81 -7.98 7.52 -3.05
N ARG A 82 -7.57 6.29 -3.42
CA ARG A 82 -7.89 5.70 -4.74
C ARG A 82 -9.38 5.47 -4.93
N THR A 83 -10.08 4.96 -3.91
CA THR A 83 -11.54 4.77 -3.93
C THR A 83 -12.29 6.09 -4.06
N PHE A 84 -11.81 7.16 -3.44
CA PHE A 84 -12.39 8.51 -3.54
C PHE A 84 -12.03 9.25 -4.84
N GLY A 85 -11.36 8.59 -5.79
CA GLY A 85 -11.05 9.15 -7.11
C GLY A 85 -9.76 9.97 -7.17
N LEU A 86 -8.98 10.05 -6.08
CA LEU A 86 -7.66 10.68 -6.12
C LEU A 86 -6.65 9.75 -6.77
N LYS A 87 -6.14 10.14 -7.94
CA LYS A 87 -5.03 9.46 -8.59
C LYS A 87 -3.73 9.84 -7.89
N ILE A 88 -3.27 8.99 -6.99
CA ILE A 88 -1.98 9.17 -6.30
C ILE A 88 -0.85 8.96 -7.30
N PRO A 89 -0.05 10.00 -7.62
CA PRO A 89 1.08 9.84 -8.52
C PRO A 89 2.14 8.96 -7.86
N GLY A 90 2.71 8.05 -8.63
CA GLY A 90 3.88 7.29 -8.22
C GLY A 90 5.12 8.17 -8.09
N LYS A 91 6.27 7.54 -7.84
CA LYS A 91 7.57 8.22 -7.91
C LYS A 91 7.78 8.72 -9.34
N LYS A 92 7.96 10.03 -9.51
CA LYS A 92 8.28 10.62 -10.82
C LYS A 92 9.79 10.53 -11.06
N PRO A 93 10.25 10.14 -12.26
CA PRO A 93 11.66 10.18 -12.60
C PRO A 93 12.16 11.63 -12.64
N SER A 94 13.46 11.81 -12.46
CA SER A 94 14.11 13.10 -12.67
C SER A 94 14.30 13.33 -14.17
N VAL A 95 13.97 14.51 -14.66
CA VAL A 95 14.09 14.88 -16.07
C VAL A 95 15.08 16.03 -16.20
N THR A 96 15.98 15.94 -17.18
CA THR A 96 16.99 16.94 -17.51
C THR A 96 17.12 17.04 -19.03
N ILE A 97 17.57 18.20 -19.51
CA ILE A 97 17.88 18.42 -20.92
C ILE A 97 19.40 18.21 -21.09
N VAL A 98 19.79 17.49 -22.13
CA VAL A 98 21.19 17.21 -22.48
C VAL A 98 21.38 17.53 -23.95
N ASP A 99 22.36 18.38 -24.25
CA ASP A 99 22.72 18.72 -25.61
C ASP A 99 23.85 17.79 -26.07
N PHE A 100 23.65 17.13 -27.22
CA PHE A 100 24.66 16.29 -27.85
C PHE A 100 25.23 17.00 -29.06
N THR A 101 26.54 16.99 -29.19
CA THR A 101 27.24 17.51 -30.37
C THR A 101 28.11 16.41 -30.97
N VAL A 102 27.98 16.19 -32.27
CA VAL A 102 28.75 15.20 -33.01
C VAL A 102 29.52 15.89 -34.12
N THR A 103 30.80 15.56 -34.25
CA THR A 103 31.64 16.00 -35.37
C THR A 103 31.52 15.02 -36.53
N LEU A 104 31.05 15.50 -37.68
CA LEU A 104 30.93 14.74 -38.92
C LEU A 104 32.10 15.04 -39.87
N PRO A 105 32.54 14.07 -40.70
CA PRO A 105 33.49 14.33 -41.77
C PRO A 105 32.87 15.23 -42.85
N VAL A 106 33.72 16.01 -43.51
CA VAL A 106 33.31 16.91 -44.60
C VAL A 106 33.16 16.15 -45.92
N LEU A 107 32.12 16.47 -46.69
CA LEU A 107 31.89 16.01 -48.05
C LEU A 107 31.75 17.24 -48.96
N GLY A 108 32.86 17.68 -49.56
CA GLY A 108 32.89 18.92 -50.35
C GLY A 108 32.70 20.15 -49.45
N ASP A 109 31.73 21.01 -49.78
CA ASP A 109 31.43 22.25 -49.05
C ASP A 109 30.51 22.06 -47.83
N THR A 110 29.93 20.87 -47.65
CA THR A 110 28.97 20.57 -46.56
C THR A 110 29.39 19.34 -45.74
N PHE A 111 28.77 19.15 -44.58
CA PHE A 111 28.93 17.93 -43.78
C PHE A 111 28.26 16.72 -44.45
N ASP A 112 28.86 15.53 -44.31
CA ASP A 112 28.27 14.30 -44.85
C ASP A 112 27.14 13.77 -43.95
N ILE A 113 25.89 13.93 -44.41
CA ILE A 113 24.68 13.47 -43.72
C ILE A 113 24.64 11.93 -43.63
N SER A 114 25.34 11.21 -44.52
CA SER A 114 25.39 9.74 -44.50
C SER A 114 26.09 9.18 -43.25
N TYR A 115 26.95 9.99 -42.63
CA TYR A 115 27.65 9.65 -41.39
C TYR A 115 26.97 10.21 -40.14
N ALA A 116 25.81 10.86 -40.27
CA ALA A 116 25.04 11.33 -39.13
C ALA A 116 24.62 10.13 -38.26
N PRO A 117 25.07 10.04 -37.00
CA PRO A 117 24.65 8.95 -36.14
C PRO A 117 23.18 9.10 -35.77
N VAL A 118 22.55 8.01 -35.38
CA VAL A 118 21.24 8.01 -34.72
C VAL A 118 21.45 7.48 -33.31
N ILE A 119 21.30 8.33 -32.30
CA ILE A 119 21.34 7.89 -30.91
C ILE A 119 19.97 7.31 -30.60
N LYS A 120 19.92 6.00 -30.34
CA LYS A 120 18.67 5.32 -30.01
C LYS A 120 18.16 5.74 -28.63
N GLY A 121 16.83 5.75 -28.49
CA GLY A 121 16.16 5.74 -27.20
C GLY A 121 16.68 4.56 -26.39
N GLY A 122 17.02 4.80 -25.13
CA GLY A 122 17.80 3.85 -24.34
C GLY A 122 19.27 4.22 -24.14
N SER A 123 19.76 5.28 -24.79
CA SER A 123 21.12 5.74 -24.57
C SER A 123 21.27 6.33 -23.17
N GLN A 124 22.29 5.86 -22.44
CA GLN A 124 22.50 6.25 -21.05
C GLN A 124 23.49 7.41 -20.93
N VAL A 125 23.12 8.42 -20.16
CA VAL A 125 23.96 9.58 -19.82
C VAL A 125 24.16 9.62 -18.31
N SER A 126 25.40 9.69 -17.85
CA SER A 126 25.71 9.87 -16.43
C SER A 126 25.84 11.35 -16.10
N GLY A 127 25.12 11.81 -15.08
CA GLY A 127 25.18 13.20 -14.59
C GLY A 127 24.89 13.27 -13.11
N GLY A 128 25.72 14.00 -12.35
CA GLY A 128 25.50 14.21 -10.90
C GLY A 128 25.38 12.92 -10.07
N GLY A 129 26.02 11.82 -10.50
CA GLY A 129 25.98 10.52 -9.81
C GLY A 129 24.72 9.69 -10.08
N LYS A 130 23.88 10.09 -11.03
CA LYS A 130 22.71 9.31 -11.49
C LYS A 130 22.85 9.02 -12.99
N ILE A 131 22.21 7.93 -13.41
CA ILE A 131 22.12 7.54 -14.82
C ILE A 131 20.76 7.99 -15.34
N PHE A 132 20.78 8.74 -16.42
CA PHE A 132 19.63 9.16 -17.20
C PHE A 132 19.60 8.38 -18.51
N GLU A 133 18.43 8.31 -19.13
CA GLU A 133 18.21 7.62 -20.39
C GLU A 133 17.49 8.55 -21.36
N THR A 134 17.83 8.50 -22.64
CA THR A 134 17.07 9.18 -23.69
C THR A 134 15.73 8.49 -23.91
N THR A 135 14.64 9.25 -23.81
CA THR A 135 13.28 8.72 -23.99
C THR A 135 12.95 8.39 -25.45
N GLU A 136 13.63 9.06 -26.38
CA GLU A 136 13.35 9.03 -27.82
C GLU A 136 14.65 8.87 -28.62
N ASP A 137 14.51 8.43 -29.88
CA ASP A 137 15.61 8.38 -30.85
C ASP A 137 15.99 9.82 -31.27
N ILE A 138 17.28 10.15 -31.19
CA ILE A 138 17.84 11.40 -31.67
C ILE A 138 18.51 11.14 -33.01
N ASP A 139 17.88 11.62 -34.08
CA ASP A 139 18.39 11.55 -35.45
C ASP A 139 19.03 12.88 -35.84
N PHE A 140 20.35 12.88 -36.04
CA PHE A 140 21.12 14.07 -36.42
C PHE A 140 20.94 14.45 -37.89
N SER A 141 20.29 13.61 -38.71
CA SER A 141 19.98 13.92 -40.11
C SER A 141 18.72 14.79 -40.27
N ASN A 142 17.86 14.82 -39.25
CA ASN A 142 16.64 15.60 -39.24
C ASN A 142 16.85 16.90 -38.44
N PRO A 143 16.51 18.08 -38.98
CA PRO A 143 16.60 19.34 -38.26
C PRO A 143 15.52 19.51 -37.18
N PHE A 144 14.54 18.60 -37.06
CA PHE A 144 13.47 18.68 -36.07
C PHE A 144 13.37 17.41 -35.22
N THR A 145 13.14 17.58 -33.92
CA THR A 145 12.68 16.50 -33.05
C THR A 145 11.22 16.15 -33.35
N ILE A 146 10.74 15.00 -32.88
CA ILE A 146 9.36 14.52 -33.07
C ILE A 146 8.33 15.52 -32.50
N GLY A 147 8.72 16.29 -31.48
CA GLY A 147 7.94 17.39 -30.90
C GLY A 147 7.95 18.72 -31.68
N GLY A 148 8.59 18.79 -32.86
CA GLY A 148 8.61 19.99 -33.71
C GLY A 148 9.55 21.12 -33.25
N VAL A 149 10.43 20.83 -32.29
CA VAL A 149 11.51 21.74 -31.86
C VAL A 149 12.74 21.52 -32.76
N PRO A 150 13.44 22.59 -33.18
CA PRO A 150 14.70 22.44 -33.92
C PRO A 150 15.74 21.66 -33.09
N ASN A 151 16.43 20.72 -33.73
CA ASN A 151 17.58 20.01 -33.17
C ASN A 151 18.83 20.89 -33.14
#